data_AF-A0A6V7LDL4-F1
#
_entry.id   AF-A0A6V7LDL4-F1
#
_cell.length_a   1.000
_cell.length_b   1.000
_cell.length_c   1.000
_cell.angle_alpha   90.00
_cell.angle_beta   90.00
_cell.angle_gamma   90.00
#
_symmetry.space_group_name_H-M   'P 1'
#
loop_
_entity.id
_entity.type
_entity.pdbx_description
1 polymer ?
#
loop_
_entity_poly.entity_id
_entity_poly.type
_entity_poly.pdbx_seq_one_letter_code
_entity_poly.pdbx_strand_id
1 'polypeptide(L)'
;YARFEGVYLPLLWEPSFCIRSPIALGYTRGHFTALVPIEPYASSRLSHSGVGVGGGNSPMQQLQMQMQTTFMPLMDRERKLLPIHFLSPEEIGREEAILKQWLDVCTTEGGILVAQQKLHKRPLLVAQMLEEWLNHYRRLA
;
A
#
# COMPACT_ATOMS: atom_id res chain seq x y z
N TYR A 1 6.42 -25.45 -9.51
CA TYR A 1 5.57 -24.33 -9.07
C TYR A 1 6.42 -23.42 -8.20
N ALA A 2 6.42 -22.10 -8.44
CA ALA A 2 7.25 -21.18 -7.69
C ALA A 2 6.48 -20.66 -6.47
N ARG A 3 6.99 -20.87 -5.26
CA ARG A 3 6.32 -20.54 -4.00
C ARG A 3 6.62 -19.11 -3.54
N PHE A 4 6.48 -18.13 -4.43
CA PHE A 4 6.76 -16.71 -4.14
C PHE A 4 5.53 -15.91 -3.73
N GLU A 5 4.32 -16.40 -4.01
CA GLU A 5 3.10 -15.77 -3.53
C GLU A 5 3.10 -15.78 -2.00
N GLY A 6 2.78 -14.65 -1.39
CA GLY A 6 2.72 -14.50 0.06
C GLY A 6 3.12 -13.12 0.55
N VAL A 7 3.17 -13.01 1.87
CA VAL A 7 3.60 -11.81 2.60
C VAL A 7 5.00 -12.05 3.14
N TYR A 8 5.89 -11.08 2.91
CA TYR A 8 7.25 -11.07 3.44
C TYR A 8 7.34 -9.96 4.48
N LEU A 9 7.59 -10.34 5.73
CA LEU A 9 7.68 -9.41 6.85
C LEU A 9 9.15 -9.21 7.27
N PRO A 10 9.54 -8.01 7.72
CA PRO A 10 10.90 -7.73 8.17
C PRO A 10 11.14 -8.25 9.60
N LEU A 11 10.97 -9.57 9.79
CA LEU A 11 10.94 -10.25 11.11
C LEU A 11 12.23 -10.10 11.94
N LEU A 12 13.33 -9.66 11.33
CA LEU A 12 14.60 -9.40 12.00
C LEU A 12 14.68 -8.02 12.68
N TRP A 13 13.63 -7.22 12.58
CA TRP A 13 13.54 -5.87 13.17
C TRP A 13 12.45 -5.81 14.24
N GLU A 14 12.49 -4.78 15.08
CA GLU A 14 11.36 -4.47 15.93
C GLU A 14 10.21 -3.86 15.11
N PRO A 15 8.94 -4.29 15.26
CA PRO A 15 7.83 -3.79 14.47
C PRO A 15 7.67 -2.27 14.51
N SER A 16 8.03 -1.62 15.62
CA SER A 16 7.98 -0.17 15.79
C SER A 16 9.01 0.58 14.94
N PHE A 17 10.06 -0.10 14.47
CA PHE A 17 11.07 0.46 13.57
C PHE A 17 10.68 0.34 12.09
N CYS A 18 9.62 -0.42 11.78
CA CYS A 18 9.22 -0.71 10.42
C CYS A 18 8.03 0.14 9.95
N ILE A 19 7.97 0.34 8.63
CA ILE A 19 6.82 0.96 7.97
C ILE A 19 5.74 -0.10 7.77
N ARG A 20 4.51 0.18 8.22
CA ARG A 20 3.35 -0.72 8.12
C ARG A 20 2.64 -0.68 6.75
N SER A 21 2.99 0.27 5.89
CA SER A 21 2.46 0.42 4.54
C SER A 21 3.24 -0.51 3.58
N PRO A 22 2.60 -1.53 2.98
CA PRO A 22 3.31 -2.50 2.15
C PRO A 22 3.60 -1.99 0.74
N ILE A 23 4.48 -2.71 0.04
CA ILE A 23 4.63 -2.67 -1.41
C ILE A 23 4.18 -4.00 -2.00
N ALA A 24 3.68 -3.97 -3.24
CA ALA A 24 3.20 -5.17 -3.94
C ALA A 24 4.07 -5.47 -5.17
N LEU A 25 4.43 -6.74 -5.33
CA LEU A 25 5.17 -7.24 -6.48
C LEU A 25 4.38 -8.37 -7.14
N GLY A 26 4.26 -8.30 -8.46
CA GLY A 26 3.78 -9.40 -9.29
C GLY A 26 4.96 -10.28 -9.69
N TYR A 27 4.76 -11.59 -9.68
CA TYR A 27 5.77 -12.55 -10.13
C TYR A 27 5.23 -13.39 -11.29
N THR A 28 5.94 -13.37 -12.42
CA THR A 28 5.59 -14.15 -13.61
C THR A 28 6.84 -14.69 -14.28
N ARG A 29 6.94 -16.01 -14.45
CA ARG A 29 8.00 -16.70 -15.22
C ARG A 29 9.44 -16.24 -14.90
N GLY A 30 9.75 -16.07 -13.61
CA GLY A 30 11.10 -15.65 -13.18
C GLY A 30 11.32 -14.14 -13.16
N HIS A 31 10.28 -13.34 -13.38
CA HIS A 31 10.35 -11.88 -13.39
C HIS A 31 9.47 -11.27 -12.31
N PHE A 32 9.99 -10.26 -11.61
CA PHE A 32 9.24 -9.44 -10.66
C PHE A 32 8.88 -8.09 -11.28
N THR A 33 7.64 -7.66 -11.06
CA THR A 33 7.11 -6.39 -11.55
C THR A 33 6.46 -5.63 -10.41
N ALA A 34 6.71 -4.32 -10.30
CA ALA A 34 6.01 -3.48 -9.33
C ALA A 34 4.51 -3.40 -9.66
N LEU A 35 3.65 -3.67 -8.68
CA LEU A 35 2.22 -3.46 -8.79
C LEU A 35 1.89 -2.14 -8.08
N VAL A 36 1.60 -1.10 -8.88
CA VAL A 36 1.37 0.25 -8.37
C VAL A 36 -0.08 0.64 -8.63
N PRO A 37 -0.83 1.12 -7.63
CA PRO A 37 -2.19 1.59 -7.82
C PRO A 37 -2.22 2.86 -8.67
N ILE A 38 -3.30 3.06 -9.40
CA ILE A 38 -3.57 4.33 -10.08
C ILE A 38 -3.93 5.37 -9.03
N GLU A 39 -3.23 6.50 -9.02
CA GLU A 39 -3.56 7.60 -8.12
C GLU A 39 -4.94 8.18 -8.46
N PRO A 40 -5.84 8.32 -7.46
CA PRO A 40 -7.16 8.88 -7.72
C PRO A 40 -7.07 10.35 -8.14
N TYR A 41 -7.91 10.72 -9.11
CA TYR A 41 -7.87 11.98 -9.87
C TYR A 41 -7.98 13.27 -9.00
N ALA A 42 -8.54 13.16 -7.78
CA ALA A 42 -8.66 14.29 -6.85
C ALA A 42 -7.32 14.69 -6.21
N SER A 43 -6.35 13.76 -6.15
CA SER A 43 -5.06 13.94 -5.46
C SER A 43 -4.11 14.87 -6.23
N SER A 44 -4.23 14.91 -7.56
CA SER A 44 -3.33 15.66 -8.45
C SER A 44 -3.66 17.15 -8.56
N ARG A 45 -4.92 17.56 -8.31
CA ARG A 45 -5.34 18.97 -8.41
C ARG A 45 -5.14 19.76 -7.13
N LEU A 46 -5.09 19.08 -5.98
CA LEU A 46 -4.93 19.70 -4.67
C LEU A 46 -3.46 19.91 -4.28
N SER A 47 -2.51 19.19 -4.88
CA SER A 47 -1.07 19.43 -4.67
C SER A 47 -0.59 20.75 -5.28
N HIS A 48 -1.35 21.35 -6.21
CA HIS A 48 -1.04 22.66 -6.81
C HIS A 48 -1.85 23.82 -6.23
N SER A 49 -2.82 23.54 -5.35
CA SER A 49 -3.76 24.56 -4.86
C SER A 49 -3.63 24.74 -3.35
N GLY A 50 -2.77 25.66 -2.94
CA GLY A 50 -3.05 26.50 -1.77
C GLY A 50 -2.44 26.09 -0.44
N VAL A 51 -1.74 27.06 0.13
CA VAL A 51 -1.46 27.24 1.56
C VAL A 51 -2.73 26.97 2.37
N GLY A 52 -2.79 25.84 3.08
CA GLY A 52 -3.83 25.51 4.04
C GLY A 52 -3.25 25.51 5.46
N VAL A 53 -3.19 26.70 6.07
CA VAL A 53 -3.00 26.85 7.51
C VAL A 53 -4.29 26.37 8.17
N GLY A 54 -4.23 25.26 8.91
CA GLY A 54 -5.39 24.75 9.65
C GLY A 54 -5.11 23.41 10.30
N GLY A 55 -4.59 23.45 11.54
CA GLY A 55 -4.57 22.27 12.41
C GLY A 55 -5.99 21.93 12.87
N GLY A 56 -6.39 20.67 12.73
CA GLY A 56 -7.63 20.15 13.32
C GLY A 56 -8.23 19.00 12.52
N ASN A 57 -8.56 17.91 13.23
CA ASN A 57 -9.26 16.71 12.75
C ASN A 57 -10.62 17.05 12.11
N SER A 58 -10.64 17.52 10.86
CA SER A 58 -11.86 17.77 10.12
C SER A 58 -12.31 16.50 9.37
N PRO A 59 -13.64 16.22 9.26
CA PRO A 59 -14.17 15.08 8.50
C PRO A 59 -13.67 15.06 7.05
N MET A 60 -13.42 16.23 6.49
CA MET A 60 -12.89 16.43 5.14
C MET A 60 -11.46 15.88 4.99
N GLN A 61 -10.63 15.92 6.04
CA GLN A 61 -9.28 15.35 6.03
C GLN A 61 -9.28 13.82 6.12
N GLN A 62 -10.22 13.23 6.88
CA GLN A 62 -10.41 11.77 6.91
C GLN A 62 -10.85 11.22 5.55
N LEU A 63 -11.80 11.89 4.90
CA LEU A 63 -12.20 11.58 3.52
C LEU A 63 -11.00 11.66 2.56
N GLN A 64 -10.16 12.69 2.71
CA GLN A 64 -8.98 12.89 1.87
C GLN A 64 -7.90 11.81 2.10
N MET A 65 -7.72 11.34 3.34
CA MET A 65 -6.84 10.20 3.65
C MET A 65 -7.40 8.87 3.13
N GLN A 66 -8.72 8.66 3.21
CA GLN A 66 -9.38 7.50 2.59
C GLN A 66 -9.19 7.51 1.07
N MET A 67 -9.31 8.67 0.42
CA MET A 67 -9.03 8.78 -1.02
C MET A 67 -7.57 8.48 -1.37
N GLN A 68 -6.63 8.50 -0.43
CA GLN A 68 -5.22 8.19 -0.66
C GLN A 68 -4.82 6.79 -0.19
N THR A 69 -5.78 5.92 0.14
CA THR A 69 -5.51 4.58 0.63
C THR A 69 -5.82 3.54 -0.45
N THR A 70 -4.84 2.70 -0.76
CA THR A 70 -5.01 1.50 -1.57
C THR A 70 -5.17 0.29 -0.66
N PHE A 71 -6.14 -0.57 -0.97
CA PHE A 71 -6.39 -1.80 -0.20
C PHE A 71 -5.88 -3.01 -0.98
N MET A 72 -4.96 -3.75 -0.37
CA MET A 72 -4.37 -4.96 -0.96
C MET A 72 -4.91 -6.20 -0.25
N PRO A 73 -5.54 -7.15 -0.95
CA PRO A 73 -6.06 -8.36 -0.32
C PRO A 73 -4.93 -9.20 0.28
N LEU A 74 -5.13 -9.67 1.51
CA LEU A 74 -4.24 -10.59 2.22
C LEU A 74 -4.73 -12.04 2.14
N MET A 75 -5.64 -12.31 1.21
CA MET A 75 -6.25 -13.62 0.97
C MET A 75 -6.41 -13.87 -0.52
N ASP A 76 -6.46 -15.15 -0.90
CA ASP A 76 -6.79 -15.58 -2.25
C ASP A 76 -8.31 -15.48 -2.54
N ARG A 77 -8.70 -15.86 -3.76
CA ARG A 77 -10.11 -15.84 -4.19
C ARG A 77 -10.98 -16.85 -3.44
N GLU A 78 -10.39 -17.88 -2.84
CA GLU A 78 -11.04 -18.87 -1.97
C GLU A 78 -11.12 -18.39 -0.50
N ARG A 79 -10.71 -17.16 -0.20
CA ARG A 79 -10.66 -16.54 1.14
C ARG A 79 -9.65 -17.22 2.09
N LYS A 80 -8.69 -17.96 1.54
CA LYS A 80 -7.58 -18.48 2.33
C LYS A 80 -6.52 -17.41 2.46
N LEU A 81 -5.97 -17.26 3.68
CA LEU A 81 -4.91 -16.29 3.95
C LEU A 81 -3.68 -16.58 3.09
N LEU A 82 -3.06 -15.52 2.55
CA LEU A 82 -1.78 -15.61 1.88
C LEU A 82 -0.72 -16.15 2.86
N PRO A 83 0.21 -17.01 2.42
CA PRO A 83 1.24 -17.53 3.30
C PRO A 83 2.16 -16.39 3.76
N ILE A 84 2.52 -16.40 5.04
CA ILE A 84 3.57 -15.53 5.57
C ILE A 84 4.87 -16.32 5.51
N HIS A 85 5.86 -15.80 4.79
CA HIS A 85 7.13 -16.49 4.61
C HIS A 85 8.02 -16.35 5.85
N PHE A 86 8.79 -17.42 6.12
CA PHE A 86 9.82 -17.47 7.17
C PHE A 86 9.32 -17.32 8.62
N LEU A 87 8.05 -17.66 8.89
CA LEU A 87 7.57 -17.80 10.26
C LEU A 87 8.29 -18.93 11.00
N SER A 88 8.48 -18.73 12.30
CA SER A 88 8.94 -19.78 13.20
C SER A 88 7.82 -20.80 13.48
N PRO A 89 8.14 -22.03 13.92
CA PRO A 89 7.12 -23.02 14.27
C PRO A 89 6.10 -22.55 15.31
N GLU A 90 6.51 -21.68 16.24
CA GLU A 90 5.67 -21.12 17.30
C GLU A 90 4.71 -20.04 16.78
N GLU A 91 4.97 -19.49 15.60
CA GLU A 91 4.16 -18.45 14.96
C GLU A 91 3.06 -19.03 14.06
N ILE A 92 3.16 -20.30 13.68
CA ILE A 92 2.16 -21.01 12.89
C ILE A 92 0.81 -21.03 13.62
N GLY A 93 -0.27 -20.68 12.92
CA GLY A 93 -1.61 -20.55 13.48
C GLY A 93 -1.91 -19.17 14.09
N ARG A 94 -0.93 -18.26 14.13
CA ARG A 94 -1.09 -16.86 14.61
C ARG A 94 -0.98 -15.84 13.48
N GLU A 95 -1.12 -16.25 12.23
CA GLU A 95 -0.81 -15.46 11.04
C GLU A 95 -1.59 -14.14 10.99
N GLU A 96 -2.90 -14.15 11.30
CA GLU A 96 -3.71 -12.93 11.29
C GLU A 96 -3.25 -11.93 12.36
N ALA A 97 -2.88 -12.40 13.55
CA ALA A 97 -2.36 -11.55 14.62
C ALA A 97 -1.01 -10.94 14.23
N ILE A 98 -0.14 -11.73 13.60
CA ILE A 98 1.14 -11.28 13.05
C ILE A 98 0.89 -10.21 11.97
N LEU A 99 -0.02 -10.43 11.01
CA LEU A 99 -0.32 -9.42 10.00
C LEU A 99 -0.78 -8.09 10.61
N LYS A 100 -1.66 -8.12 11.63
CA LYS A 100 -2.11 -6.92 12.35
C LYS A 100 -0.99 -6.24 13.15
N GLN A 101 0.00 -7.00 13.61
CA GLN A 101 1.17 -6.47 14.29
C GLN A 101 2.09 -5.72 13.33
N TRP A 102 2.24 -6.20 12.09
CA TRP A 102 3.25 -5.69 11.14
C TRP A 102 2.70 -4.75 10.07
N LEU A 103 1.41 -4.80 9.78
CA LEU A 103 0.75 -4.02 8.73
C LEU A 103 -0.44 -3.23 9.29
N ASP A 104 -0.86 -2.21 8.55
CA ASP A 104 -2.15 -1.55 8.78
C ASP A 104 -3.24 -2.40 8.13
N VAL A 105 -3.91 -3.23 8.91
CA VAL A 105 -4.90 -4.21 8.41
C VAL A 105 -6.32 -3.79 8.76
N CYS A 106 -7.24 -3.95 7.81
CA CYS A 106 -8.68 -3.89 8.09
C CYS A 106 -9.44 -4.98 7.34
N THR A 107 -10.71 -5.14 7.66
CA THR A 107 -11.62 -6.04 6.95
C THR A 107 -12.63 -5.21 6.18
N THR A 108 -12.81 -5.52 4.90
CA THR A 108 -13.87 -4.88 4.09
C THR A 108 -15.25 -5.35 4.53
N GLU A 109 -16.31 -4.65 4.12
CA GLU A 109 -17.70 -5.08 4.39
C GLU A 109 -17.98 -6.51 3.86
N GLY A 110 -17.32 -6.90 2.76
CA GLY A 110 -17.40 -8.24 2.19
C GLY A 110 -16.61 -9.33 2.95
N GLY A 111 -15.99 -8.97 4.08
CA GLY A 111 -15.20 -9.90 4.90
C GLY A 111 -13.79 -10.15 4.38
N ILE A 112 -13.28 -9.33 3.46
CA ILE A 112 -11.93 -9.50 2.90
C ILE A 112 -10.93 -8.78 3.80
N LEU A 113 -9.96 -9.53 4.33
CA LEU A 113 -8.82 -8.98 5.05
C LEU A 113 -7.88 -8.30 4.05
N VAL A 114 -7.58 -7.03 4.30
CA VAL A 114 -6.76 -6.20 3.41
C VAL A 114 -5.68 -5.47 4.21
N ALA A 115 -4.51 -5.31 3.61
CA ALA A 115 -3.51 -4.35 4.05
C ALA A 115 -3.77 -2.99 3.41
N GLN A 116 -3.56 -1.93 4.17
CA GLN A 116 -3.69 -0.55 3.72
C GLN A 116 -2.34 -0.02 3.30
N GLN A 117 -2.22 0.34 2.03
CA GLN A 117 -1.12 1.16 1.54
C GLN A 117 -1.58 2.62 1.51
N LYS A 118 -1.07 3.41 2.45
CA LYS A 118 -1.32 4.85 2.50
C LYS A 118 -0.35 5.56 1.57
N LEU A 119 -0.87 6.32 0.62
CA LEU A 119 -0.06 7.19 -0.22
C LEU A 119 0.44 8.37 0.62
N HIS A 120 1.72 8.66 0.48
CA HIS A 120 2.36 9.81 1.13
C HIS A 120 2.66 10.89 0.10
N LYS A 121 2.96 12.10 0.60
CA LYS A 121 3.47 13.16 -0.26
C LYS A 121 4.69 12.65 -1.01
N ARG A 122 4.63 12.74 -2.33
CA ARG A 122 5.72 12.30 -3.20
C ARG A 122 6.96 13.16 -2.94
N PRO A 123 8.16 12.56 -2.83
CA PRO A 123 9.40 13.32 -2.78
C PRO A 123 9.54 14.26 -3.99
N LEU A 124 10.11 15.44 -3.77
CA LEU A 124 10.14 16.51 -4.79
C LEU A 124 10.71 16.04 -6.14
N LEU A 125 11.84 15.35 -6.11
CA LEU A 125 12.50 14.86 -7.32
C LEU A 125 11.64 13.85 -8.09
N VAL A 126 10.93 12.96 -7.39
CA VAL A 126 10.01 12.00 -8.01
C VAL A 126 8.80 12.73 -8.59
N ALA A 127 8.32 13.78 -7.92
CA ALA A 127 7.22 14.61 -8.42
C ALA A 127 7.59 15.38 -9.69
N GLN A 128 8.78 15.98 -9.70
CA GLN A 128 9.32 16.67 -10.86
C GLN A 128 9.50 15.71 -12.04
N MET A 129 10.12 14.55 -11.81
CA MET A 129 10.32 13.53 -12.83
C MET A 129 8.99 13.08 -13.47
N LEU A 130 7.95 12.84 -12.64
CA LEU A 130 6.64 12.46 -13.18
C LEU A 130 5.99 13.59 -13.97
N GLU A 131 6.12 14.84 -13.51
CA GLU A 131 5.54 15.99 -14.19
C GLU A 131 6.21 16.25 -15.54
N GLU A 132 7.53 16.12 -15.63
CA GLU A 132 8.26 16.17 -16.90
C GLU A 132 7.79 15.07 -17.86
N TRP A 133 7.65 13.83 -17.37
CA TRP A 133 7.13 12.71 -18.14
C TRP A 133 5.71 12.97 -18.64
N LEU A 134 4.79 13.41 -17.77
CA LEU A 134 3.40 13.74 -18.15
C LEU A 134 3.34 14.87 -19.17
N ASN A 135 4.15 15.91 -19.00
CA ASN A 135 4.20 17.05 -19.91
C ASN A 135 4.66 16.66 -21.32
N HIS A 136 5.55 15.67 -21.44
CA HIS A 136 5.89 15.11 -22.75
C HIS A 136 4.65 14.58 -23.48
N TYR A 137 3.84 13.73 -22.83
CA TYR A 137 2.64 13.16 -23.45
C TYR A 137 1.54 14.19 -23.71
N ARG A 138 1.37 15.18 -22.83
CA ARG A 138 0.37 16.25 -23.04
C ARG A 138 0.65 17.08 -24.29
N ARG A 139 1.92 17.20 -24.71
CA ARG A 139 2.32 17.93 -25.93
C ARG A 139 2.17 17.12 -27.22
N LEU A 140 1.97 15.81 -27.13
CA LEU A 140 1.74 14.94 -28.29
C LEU A 140 0.27 14.95 -28.75
N ALA A 141 -0.63 15.51 -27.93
CA ALA A 141 -2.07 15.61 -28.18
C ALA A 141 -2.45 16.94 -28.84
#